data_AF-R5CPA4-F1
#
_entry.id   AF-R5CPA4-F1
#
_cell.length_a   1.000
_cell.length_b   1.000
_cell.length_c   1.000
_cell.angle_alpha   90.00
_cell.angle_beta   90.00
_cell.angle_gamma   90.00
#
_symmetry.space_group_name_H-M   'P 1'
#
loop_
_entity.id
_entity.type
_entity.pdbx_description
1 polymer ?
#
loop_
_entity_poly.entity_id
_entity_poly.type
_entity_poly.pdbx_seq_one_letter_code
_entity_poly.pdbx_strand_id
1 'polypeptide(L)'
;METLDLLQTATKLVKLMGLLDQQADKILPQEIVSIVKLHSKLAVGAAWIPVPGADIAAGAAAIWGMYIRINGKIKLKVKDNVIKTIASGIGTNLLSYVAMSGVASSLKFIPGLGTLGGALIMSASQYAITLTAGWVYLKALCVLAEKNGPELDISKLNSAVKDVLSQKDLIKNIFEQAKKEGKKLR
;
A
#
# COMPACT_ATOMS: atom_id res chain seq x y z
N MET A 1 -12.17 -26.57 14.62
CA MET A 1 -12.98 -25.49 14.01
C MET A 1 -12.09 -24.29 13.71
N GLU A 2 -11.29 -23.79 14.66
CA GLU A 2 -10.35 -22.65 14.49
C GLU A 2 -9.34 -22.77 13.34
N THR A 3 -8.74 -23.96 13.12
CA THR A 3 -7.73 -24.15 12.07
C THR A 3 -8.31 -24.10 10.65
N LEU A 4 -9.57 -24.52 10.48
CA LEU A 4 -10.26 -24.50 9.20
C LEU A 4 -10.60 -23.07 8.78
N ASP A 5 -11.04 -22.24 9.72
CA ASP A 5 -11.35 -20.83 9.47
C ASP A 5 -10.10 -19.99 9.17
N LEU A 6 -8.97 -20.30 9.83
CA LEU A 6 -7.67 -19.69 9.53
C LEU A 6 -7.22 -19.99 8.10
N LEU A 7 -7.31 -21.25 7.66
CA LEU A 7 -6.96 -21.66 6.29
C LEU A 7 -7.86 -21.00 5.25
N GLN A 8 -9.16 -20.92 5.50
CA GLN A 8 -10.09 -20.21 4.62
C GLN A 8 -9.77 -18.72 4.54
N THR A 9 -9.45 -18.09 5.68
CA THR A 9 -9.07 -16.68 5.75
C THR A 9 -7.78 -16.41 4.96
N ALA A 10 -6.76 -17.24 5.14
CA ALA A 10 -5.52 -17.16 4.39
C ALA A 10 -5.76 -17.32 2.88
N THR A 11 -6.60 -18.29 2.48
CA THR A 11 -6.94 -18.52 1.07
C THR A 11 -7.63 -17.31 0.45
N LYS A 12 -8.58 -16.71 1.17
CA LYS A 12 -9.28 -15.48 0.75
C LYS A 12 -8.31 -14.30 0.58
N LEU A 13 -7.38 -14.14 1.53
CA LEU A 13 -6.34 -13.10 1.47
C LEU A 13 -5.43 -13.28 0.24
N VAL A 14 -4.92 -14.50 0.04
CA VAL A 14 -4.06 -14.84 -1.11
C VAL A 14 -4.77 -14.57 -2.43
N LYS A 15 -6.06 -14.91 -2.54
CA LYS A 15 -6.84 -14.64 -3.74
C LYS A 15 -6.98 -13.14 -4.03
N LEU A 16 -7.28 -12.33 -3.02
CA LEU A 16 -7.36 -10.87 -3.15
C LEU A 16 -6.01 -10.26 -3.55
N MET A 17 -4.93 -10.70 -2.90
CA MET A 17 -3.57 -10.27 -3.27
C MET A 17 -3.25 -10.64 -4.72
N GLY A 18 -3.66 -11.83 -5.18
CA GLY A 18 -3.51 -12.25 -6.58
C GLY A 18 -4.23 -11.35 -7.58
N LEU A 19 -5.42 -10.85 -7.26
CA LEU A 19 -6.15 -9.91 -8.12
C LEU A 19 -5.46 -8.55 -8.20
N LEU A 20 -4.99 -8.03 -7.07
CA LEU A 20 -4.20 -6.80 -7.03
C LEU A 20 -2.85 -6.96 -7.76
N ASP A 21 -2.24 -8.13 -7.65
CA ASP A 21 -1.00 -8.49 -8.35
C ASP A 21 -1.18 -8.46 -9.86
N GLN A 22 -2.27 -9.01 -10.38
CA GLN A 22 -2.57 -8.98 -11.81
C GLN A 22 -2.76 -7.56 -12.32
N GLN A 23 -3.36 -6.67 -11.53
CA GLN A 23 -3.49 -5.27 -11.93
C GLN A 23 -2.13 -4.57 -11.90
N ALA A 24 -1.31 -4.83 -10.90
CA ALA A 24 0.04 -4.28 -10.81
C ALA A 24 0.91 -4.74 -12.00
N ASP A 25 0.82 -6.00 -12.41
CA ASP A 25 1.57 -6.55 -13.56
C ASP A 25 1.21 -5.87 -14.89
N LYS A 26 -0.04 -5.40 -15.03
CA LYS A 26 -0.50 -4.72 -16.25
C LYS A 26 0.00 -3.30 -16.37
N ILE A 27 0.32 -2.64 -15.24
CA ILE A 27 0.57 -1.20 -15.19
C ILE A 27 2.02 -0.86 -14.81
N LEU A 28 2.78 -1.79 -14.23
CA LEU A 28 4.16 -1.57 -13.80
C LEU A 28 5.15 -2.44 -14.59
N PRO A 29 6.37 -1.94 -14.87
CA PRO A 29 7.43 -2.77 -15.44
C PRO A 29 7.77 -3.96 -14.54
N GLN A 30 8.08 -5.13 -15.12
CA GLN A 30 8.29 -6.38 -14.37
C GLN A 30 9.32 -6.28 -13.24
N GLU A 31 10.43 -5.59 -13.47
CA GLU A 31 11.47 -5.46 -12.44
C GLU A 31 11.00 -4.60 -11.25
N ILE A 32 10.15 -3.60 -11.52
CA ILE A 32 9.60 -2.70 -10.51
C ILE A 32 8.42 -3.34 -9.78
N VAL A 33 7.54 -4.03 -10.51
CA VAL A 33 6.37 -4.68 -9.91
C VAL A 33 6.79 -5.73 -8.89
N SER A 34 7.90 -6.44 -9.13
CA SER A 34 8.45 -7.41 -8.17
C SER A 34 8.82 -6.77 -6.83
N ILE A 35 9.40 -5.56 -6.85
CA ILE A 35 9.76 -4.80 -5.66
C ILE A 35 8.50 -4.34 -4.92
N VAL A 36 7.51 -3.83 -5.64
CA VAL A 36 6.24 -3.36 -5.07
C VAL A 36 5.51 -4.50 -4.38
N LYS A 37 5.32 -5.63 -5.09
CA LYS A 37 4.64 -6.82 -4.55
C LYS A 37 5.33 -7.37 -3.31
N LEU A 38 6.67 -7.43 -3.31
CA LEU A 38 7.43 -7.88 -2.14
C LEU A 38 7.11 -7.02 -0.91
N HIS A 39 7.17 -5.70 -1.04
CA HIS A 39 6.91 -4.81 0.10
C HIS A 39 5.44 -4.81 0.52
N SER A 40 4.50 -4.97 -0.40
CA SER A 40 3.08 -5.18 -0.07
C SER A 40 2.87 -6.45 0.74
N LYS A 41 3.58 -7.55 0.43
CA LYS A 41 3.57 -8.78 1.24
C LYS A 41 4.20 -8.56 2.62
N LEU A 42 5.29 -7.79 2.72
CA LEU A 42 5.88 -7.45 4.02
C LEU A 42 4.94 -6.60 4.88
N ALA A 43 4.20 -5.67 4.27
CA ALA A 43 3.21 -4.85 4.96
C ALA A 43 2.03 -5.66 5.52
N VAL A 44 1.68 -6.79 4.89
CA VAL A 44 0.72 -7.73 5.50
C VAL A 44 1.22 -8.20 6.86
N GLY A 45 2.51 -8.52 6.99
CA GLY A 45 3.11 -8.93 8.27
C GLY A 45 3.03 -7.86 9.36
N ALA A 46 3.06 -6.58 8.99
CA ALA A 46 2.93 -5.48 9.95
C ALA A 46 1.58 -5.48 10.68
N ALA A 47 0.49 -5.93 10.03
CA ALA A 47 -0.84 -6.01 10.62
C ALA A 47 -0.96 -7.04 11.77
N TRP A 48 0.04 -7.92 11.93
CA TRP A 48 0.04 -8.99 12.93
C TRP A 48 0.95 -8.70 14.12
N ILE A 49 1.56 -7.51 14.19
CA ILE A 49 2.43 -7.13 15.30
C ILE A 49 1.57 -6.75 16.51
N PRO A 50 1.64 -7.47 17.65
CA PRO A 50 0.79 -7.24 18.81
C PRO A 50 1.34 -6.13 19.73
N VAL A 51 2.01 -5.13 19.15
CA VAL A 51 2.62 -4.00 19.89
C VAL A 51 2.05 -2.69 19.32
N PRO A 52 1.29 -1.92 20.12
CA PRO A 52 0.68 -0.67 19.67
C PRO A 52 1.71 0.27 19.04
N GLY A 53 1.44 0.73 17.82
CA GLY A 53 2.29 1.65 17.08
C GLY A 53 3.46 0.99 16.34
N ALA A 54 3.88 -0.21 16.74
CA ALA A 54 4.91 -0.96 16.02
C ALA A 54 4.38 -1.50 14.68
N ASP A 55 3.11 -1.84 14.60
CA ASP A 55 2.38 -2.17 13.37
C ASP A 55 2.41 -1.02 12.37
N ILE A 56 2.12 0.21 12.84
CA ILE A 56 2.17 1.43 12.02
C ILE A 56 3.60 1.70 11.55
N ALA A 57 4.57 1.59 12.45
CA ALA A 57 5.99 1.79 12.13
C ALA A 57 6.49 0.77 11.10
N ALA A 58 6.11 -0.51 11.24
CA ALA A 58 6.47 -1.56 10.30
C ALA A 58 5.82 -1.36 8.92
N GLY A 59 4.55 -0.95 8.88
CA GLY A 59 3.87 -0.59 7.62
C GLY A 59 4.55 0.60 6.92
N ALA A 60 4.91 1.64 7.68
CA ALA A 60 5.66 2.79 7.15
C ALA A 60 7.05 2.38 6.65
N ALA A 61 7.75 1.49 7.37
CA ALA A 61 9.04 0.95 6.96
C ALA A 61 8.94 0.12 5.67
N ALA A 62 7.85 -0.62 5.46
CA ALA A 62 7.61 -1.33 4.21
C ALA A 62 7.51 -0.37 3.00
N ILE A 63 6.77 0.73 3.13
CA ILE A 63 6.67 1.75 2.06
C ILE A 63 8.02 2.45 1.84
N TRP A 64 8.70 2.82 2.92
CA TRP A 64 10.01 3.46 2.84
C TRP A 64 11.06 2.57 2.15
N GLY A 65 11.18 1.32 2.58
CA GLY A 65 12.10 0.34 1.98
C GLY A 65 11.81 0.07 0.50
N MET A 66 10.52 0.06 0.13
CA MET A 66 10.09 -0.07 -1.26
C MET A 66 10.66 1.04 -2.14
N TYR A 67 10.57 2.29 -1.69
CA TYR A 67 11.08 3.43 -2.45
C TYR A 67 12.60 3.44 -2.57
N ILE A 68 13.33 3.07 -1.50
CA ILE A 68 14.79 2.89 -1.57
C ILE A 68 15.14 1.87 -2.67
N ARG A 69 14.46 0.72 -2.68
CA ARG A 69 14.78 -0.36 -3.61
C ARG A 69 14.38 -0.04 -5.05
N ILE A 70 13.25 0.66 -5.26
CA ILE A 70 12.87 1.21 -6.56
C ILE A 70 13.95 2.18 -7.06
N ASN A 71 14.35 3.15 -6.24
CA ASN A 71 15.37 4.15 -6.58
C ASN A 71 16.70 3.51 -6.95
N GLY A 72 17.15 2.52 -6.17
CA GLY A 72 18.35 1.75 -6.49
C GLY A 72 18.26 1.03 -7.83
N LYS A 73 17.09 0.46 -8.16
CA LYS A 73 16.84 -0.25 -9.41
C LYS A 73 16.90 0.67 -10.64
N ILE A 74 16.37 1.89 -10.53
CA ILE A 74 16.39 2.90 -11.61
C ILE A 74 17.60 3.84 -11.52
N LYS A 75 18.56 3.57 -10.62
CA LYS A 75 19.77 4.39 -10.37
C LYS A 75 19.48 5.86 -10.03
N LEU A 76 18.33 6.13 -9.41
CA LEU A 76 17.93 7.47 -8.97
C LEU A 76 18.48 7.76 -7.57
N LYS A 77 19.23 8.85 -7.41
CA LYS A 77 19.72 9.29 -6.09
C LYS A 77 18.70 10.22 -5.43
N VAL A 78 18.08 9.75 -4.36
CA VAL A 78 17.17 10.54 -3.52
C VAL A 78 17.67 10.47 -2.08
N LYS A 79 17.70 11.61 -1.39
CA LYS A 79 18.12 11.68 0.02
C LYS A 79 17.11 10.95 0.91
N ASP A 80 17.59 10.21 1.91
CA ASP A 80 16.74 9.40 2.81
C ASP A 80 15.63 10.20 3.49
N ASN A 81 15.90 11.44 3.91
CA ASN A 81 14.90 12.31 4.53
C ASN A 81 13.75 12.66 3.57
N VAL A 82 14.05 12.84 2.29
CA VAL A 82 13.04 13.07 1.24
C VAL A 82 12.20 11.82 1.04
N ILE A 83 12.83 10.63 0.95
CA ILE A 83 12.12 9.36 0.81
C ILE A 83 11.18 9.12 2.00
N LYS A 84 11.67 9.30 3.23
CA LYS A 84 10.86 9.14 4.46
C LYS A 84 9.65 10.09 4.45
N THR A 85 9.87 11.35 4.11
CA THR A 85 8.80 12.36 4.03
C THR A 85 7.72 11.97 3.02
N ILE A 86 8.12 11.50 1.84
CA ILE A 86 7.19 11.05 0.80
C ILE A 86 6.44 9.78 1.23
N ALA A 87 7.15 8.79 1.78
CA ALA A 87 6.56 7.56 2.30
C ALA A 87 5.50 7.84 3.36
N SER A 88 5.82 8.69 4.35
CA SER A 88 4.87 9.12 5.37
C SER A 88 3.70 9.90 4.78
N GLY A 89 3.94 10.80 3.83
CA GLY A 89 2.91 11.60 3.17
C GLY A 89 1.92 10.74 2.38
N ILE A 90 2.42 9.84 1.53
CA ILE A 90 1.58 8.91 0.75
C ILE A 90 0.84 7.95 1.69
N GLY A 91 1.56 7.33 2.62
CA GLY A 91 0.99 6.39 3.58
C GLY A 91 -0.14 7.00 4.40
N THR A 92 0.05 8.20 4.95
CA THR A 92 -0.97 8.91 5.74
C THR A 92 -2.20 9.26 4.91
N ASN A 93 -2.02 9.73 3.67
CA ASN A 93 -3.15 10.06 2.80
C ASN A 93 -3.97 8.80 2.44
N LEU A 94 -3.30 7.72 2.03
CA LEU A 94 -3.95 6.45 1.70
C LEU A 94 -4.65 5.83 2.92
N LEU A 95 -4.02 5.87 4.09
CA LEU A 95 -4.63 5.43 5.35
C LEU A 95 -5.88 6.25 5.68
N SER A 96 -5.84 7.57 5.46
CA SER A 96 -7.00 8.45 5.66
C SER A 96 -8.15 8.07 4.73
N TYR A 97 -7.87 7.70 3.47
CA TYR A 97 -8.90 7.17 2.56
C TYR A 97 -9.53 5.87 3.08
N VAL A 98 -8.72 4.93 3.61
CA VAL A 98 -9.24 3.71 4.25
C VAL A 98 -10.13 4.06 5.45
N ALA A 99 -9.69 4.99 6.29
CA ALA A 99 -10.44 5.40 7.47
C ALA A 99 -11.80 6.00 7.10
N MET A 100 -11.82 6.92 6.12
CA MET A 100 -13.05 7.55 5.62
C MET A 100 -13.97 6.57 4.87
N SER A 101 -13.45 5.47 4.32
CA SER A 101 -14.26 4.48 3.58
C SER A 101 -15.20 3.65 4.47
N GLY A 102 -15.07 3.79 5.80
CA GLY A 102 -15.81 3.01 6.80
C GLY A 102 -15.21 1.63 7.08
N VAL A 103 -14.12 1.24 6.41
CA VAL A 103 -13.37 0.02 6.70
C VAL A 103 -12.77 0.08 8.12
N ALA A 104 -12.35 1.26 8.57
CA ALA A 104 -11.91 1.45 9.95
C ALA A 104 -13.03 1.24 10.99
N SER A 105 -14.29 1.52 10.65
CA SER A 105 -15.42 1.29 11.55
C SER A 105 -15.75 -0.19 11.71
N SER A 106 -15.48 -1.03 10.70
CA SER A 106 -15.57 -2.50 10.83
C SER A 106 -14.45 -3.12 11.69
N LEU A 107 -13.41 -2.36 12.04
CA LEU A 107 -12.32 -2.80 12.93
C LEU A 107 -12.59 -2.48 14.41
N LYS A 108 -13.64 -1.70 14.73
CA LYS A 108 -13.92 -1.20 16.10
C LYS A 108 -14.61 -2.20 17.03
N PHE A 109 -14.83 -3.43 16.60
CA PHE A 109 -15.13 -4.54 17.51
C PHE A 109 -13.87 -5.37 17.63
N ILE A 110 -13.17 -5.29 18.77
CA ILE A 110 -12.64 -6.42 19.59
C ILE A 110 -11.44 -6.01 20.46
N PRO A 111 -11.48 -6.24 21.78
CA PRO A 111 -10.28 -6.33 22.62
C PRO A 111 -9.56 -7.67 22.37
N GLY A 112 -8.28 -7.63 21.97
CA GLY A 112 -7.44 -8.81 21.73
C GLY A 112 -7.78 -9.58 20.45
N LEU A 113 -7.40 -9.07 19.27
CA LEU A 113 -7.40 -9.75 17.93
C LEU A 113 -8.72 -10.36 17.37
N GLY A 114 -9.79 -10.47 18.13
CA GLY A 114 -10.72 -11.61 18.05
C GLY A 114 -11.76 -11.76 16.94
N THR A 115 -11.49 -11.38 15.68
CA THR A 115 -12.13 -12.07 14.54
C THR A 115 -11.12 -12.20 13.40
N LEU A 116 -11.02 -13.40 12.81
CA LEU A 116 -10.23 -13.64 11.60
C LEU A 116 -10.60 -12.69 10.45
N GLY A 117 -11.84 -12.21 10.43
CA GLY A 117 -12.31 -11.18 9.50
C GLY A 117 -11.61 -9.81 9.68
N GLY A 118 -11.34 -9.38 10.91
CA GLY A 118 -10.62 -8.13 11.18
C GLY A 118 -9.17 -8.18 10.69
N ALA A 119 -8.47 -9.28 10.99
CA ALA A 119 -7.10 -9.51 10.54
C ALA A 119 -7.00 -9.61 9.01
N LEU A 120 -7.97 -10.25 8.35
CA LEU A 120 -8.10 -10.30 6.90
C LEU A 120 -8.23 -8.90 6.30
N ILE A 121 -9.14 -8.08 6.82
CA ILE A 121 -9.41 -6.72 6.33
C ILE A 121 -8.18 -5.82 6.54
N MET A 122 -7.51 -5.90 7.69
CA MET A 122 -6.28 -5.15 7.93
C MET A 122 -5.16 -5.58 6.99
N SER A 123 -4.94 -6.89 6.82
CA SER A 123 -3.93 -7.45 5.91
C SER A 123 -4.18 -7.00 4.47
N ALA A 124 -5.42 -7.13 3.99
CA ALA A 124 -5.86 -6.66 2.69
C ALA A 124 -5.63 -5.15 2.51
N SER A 125 -5.95 -4.36 3.53
CA SER A 125 -5.79 -2.91 3.50
C SER A 125 -4.31 -2.50 3.45
N GLN A 126 -3.45 -3.11 4.28
CA GLN A 126 -2.00 -2.88 4.26
C GLN A 126 -1.39 -3.26 2.90
N TYR A 127 -1.82 -4.37 2.31
CA TYR A 127 -1.40 -4.79 0.98
C TYR A 127 -1.77 -3.77 -0.08
N ALA A 128 -3.04 -3.35 -0.11
CA ALA A 128 -3.56 -2.39 -1.08
C ALA A 128 -2.89 -1.02 -0.91
N ILE A 129 -2.79 -0.51 0.32
CA ILE A 129 -2.10 0.77 0.62
C ILE A 129 -0.68 0.73 0.08
N THR A 130 0.08 -0.33 0.35
CA THR A 130 1.49 -0.42 -0.05
C THR A 130 1.63 -0.54 -1.57
N LEU A 131 0.76 -1.33 -2.21
CA LEU A 131 0.75 -1.49 -3.66
C LEU A 131 0.40 -0.17 -4.37
N THR A 132 -0.64 0.53 -3.89
CA THR A 132 -1.02 1.85 -4.39
C THR A 132 0.08 2.89 -4.11
N ALA A 133 0.75 2.82 -2.95
CA ALA A 133 1.86 3.71 -2.64
C ALA A 133 3.03 3.54 -3.61
N GLY A 134 3.31 2.32 -4.06
CA GLY A 134 4.29 2.03 -5.10
C GLY A 134 3.89 2.66 -6.44
N TRP A 135 2.63 2.49 -6.85
CA TRP A 135 2.10 3.09 -8.07
C TRP A 135 2.13 4.63 -8.04
N VAL A 136 1.67 5.25 -6.95
CA VAL A 136 1.66 6.72 -6.79
C VAL A 136 3.08 7.29 -6.92
N TYR A 137 4.04 6.65 -6.26
CA TYR A 137 5.44 7.07 -6.30
C TYR A 137 6.01 7.01 -7.71
N LEU A 138 5.81 5.90 -8.42
CA LEU A 138 6.27 5.73 -9.80
C LEU A 138 5.59 6.73 -10.74
N LYS A 139 4.29 6.94 -10.59
CA LYS A 139 3.56 7.92 -11.40
C LYS A 139 4.08 9.34 -11.16
N ALA A 140 4.42 9.69 -9.92
CA ALA A 140 5.03 10.98 -9.60
C ALA A 140 6.43 11.12 -10.24
N LEU A 141 7.24 10.06 -10.27
CA LEU A 141 8.53 10.06 -10.99
C LEU A 141 8.34 10.25 -12.51
N CYS A 142 7.35 9.58 -13.12
CA CYS A 142 7.01 9.80 -14.53
C CYS A 142 6.61 11.25 -14.80
N VAL A 143 5.73 11.82 -13.97
CA VAL A 143 5.32 13.23 -14.09
C VAL A 143 6.51 14.19 -13.98
N LEU A 144 7.47 13.90 -13.10
CA LEU A 144 8.69 14.71 -13.02
C LEU A 144 9.56 14.60 -14.26
N ALA A 145 9.72 13.39 -14.80
CA ALA A 145 10.51 13.15 -16.01
C ALA A 145 9.88 13.83 -17.23
N GLU A 146 8.55 13.77 -17.35
CA GLU A 146 7.78 14.44 -18.40
C GLU A 146 7.90 15.97 -18.31
N LYS A 147 7.87 16.54 -17.10
CA LYS A 147 7.89 18.00 -16.88
C LYS A 147 9.28 18.64 -16.94
N ASN A 148 10.35 17.94 -16.54
CA ASN A 148 11.68 18.52 -16.39
C ASN A 148 12.76 17.88 -17.29
N GLY A 149 12.43 16.87 -18.10
CA GLY A 149 13.41 16.15 -18.89
C GLY A 149 14.26 15.17 -18.05
N PRO A 150 15.43 14.72 -18.55
CA PRO A 150 16.23 13.68 -17.92
C PRO A 150 16.85 14.07 -16.56
N GLU A 151 16.93 15.37 -16.25
CA GLU A 151 17.30 15.84 -14.91
C GLU A 151 16.07 15.90 -14.00
N LEU A 152 15.87 14.82 -13.25
CA LEU A 152 14.82 14.76 -12.23
C LEU A 152 15.12 15.73 -11.09
N ASP A 153 14.45 16.87 -11.07
CA ASP A 153 14.45 17.78 -9.92
C ASP A 153 13.67 17.14 -8.75
N ILE A 154 14.40 16.39 -7.93
CA ILE A 154 13.88 15.68 -6.76
C ILE A 154 13.23 16.62 -5.74
N SER A 155 13.57 17.92 -5.74
CA SER A 155 12.92 18.89 -4.85
C SER A 155 11.41 19.02 -5.13
N LYS A 156 11.00 18.77 -6.38
CA LYS A 156 9.60 18.83 -6.82
C LYS A 156 8.82 17.53 -6.61
N LEU A 157 9.47 16.45 -6.17
CA LEU A 157 8.83 15.13 -6.02
C LEU A 157 7.64 15.16 -5.05
N ASN A 158 7.74 15.92 -3.95
CA ASN A 158 6.61 16.11 -3.05
C ASN A 158 5.40 16.76 -3.74
N SER A 159 5.62 17.68 -4.68
CA SER A 159 4.54 18.31 -5.44
C SER A 159 3.91 17.32 -6.42
N ALA A 160 4.73 16.58 -7.16
CA ALA A 160 4.24 15.57 -8.11
C ALA A 160 3.42 14.48 -7.40
N VAL A 161 3.84 14.07 -6.21
CA VAL A 161 3.08 13.14 -5.36
C VAL A 161 1.72 13.72 -4.96
N LYS A 162 1.66 15.00 -4.56
CA LYS A 162 0.39 15.67 -4.24
C LYS A 162 -0.54 15.75 -5.44
N ASP A 163 0.00 16.02 -6.64
CA ASP A 163 -0.78 16.06 -7.88
C ASP A 163 -1.43 14.70 -8.17
N VAL A 164 -0.68 13.61 -8.01
CA VAL A 164 -1.20 12.25 -8.21
C VAL A 164 -2.23 11.88 -7.15
N LEU A 165 -1.97 12.17 -5.87
CA LEU A 165 -2.90 11.87 -4.77
C LEU A 165 -4.21 12.67 -4.85
N SER A 166 -4.21 13.80 -5.56
CA SER A 166 -5.40 14.62 -5.79
C SER A 166 -6.35 14.01 -6.83
N GLN A 167 -5.92 12.98 -7.56
CA GLN A 167 -6.76 12.19 -8.48
C GLN A 167 -7.61 11.18 -7.69
N LYS A 168 -8.55 11.70 -6.89
CA LYS A 168 -9.31 10.95 -5.88
C LYS A 168 -10.07 9.75 -6.45
N ASP A 169 -10.49 9.79 -7.71
CA ASP A 169 -11.32 8.75 -8.32
C ASP A 169 -10.57 7.43 -8.54
N LEU A 170 -9.27 7.49 -8.86
CA LEU A 170 -8.43 6.30 -9.00
C LEU A 170 -8.21 5.59 -7.66
N ILE A 171 -7.95 6.38 -6.61
CA ILE A 171 -7.72 5.86 -5.26
C ILE A 171 -9.02 5.27 -4.70
N LYS A 172 -10.17 5.95 -4.91
CA LYS A 172 -11.48 5.43 -4.53
C LYS A 172 -11.80 4.10 -5.18
N ASN A 173 -11.57 3.94 -6.48
CA ASN A 173 -11.89 2.70 -7.20
C ASN A 173 -11.13 1.48 -6.65
N ILE A 174 -9.85 1.64 -6.27
CA ILE A 174 -9.06 0.56 -5.66
C ILE A 174 -9.63 0.18 -4.28
N PHE A 175 -9.97 1.15 -3.44
CA PHE A 175 -10.56 0.89 -2.13
C PHE A 175 -11.99 0.33 -2.21
N GLU A 176 -12.79 0.77 -3.18
CA GLU A 176 -14.12 0.23 -3.41
C GLU A 176 -14.08 -1.22 -3.88
N GLN A 177 -13.11 -1.60 -4.72
CA GLN A 177 -12.88 -2.99 -5.09
C GLN A 177 -12.51 -3.84 -3.88
N ALA A 178 -11.55 -3.39 -3.06
CA ALA A 178 -11.19 -4.08 -1.81
C ALA A 178 -12.39 -4.23 -0.86
N LYS A 179 -13.25 -3.21 -0.76
CA LYS A 179 -14.48 -3.24 0.06
C LYS A 179 -15.54 -4.20 -0.51
N LYS A 180 -15.77 -4.20 -1.83
CA LYS A 180 -16.72 -5.10 -2.50
C LYS A 180 -16.28 -6.56 -2.35
N GLU A 181 -14.99 -6.84 -2.49
CA GLU A 181 -14.44 -8.17 -2.31
C GLU A 181 -14.50 -8.62 -0.85
N GLY A 182 -14.15 -7.76 0.12
CA GLY A 182 -14.33 -8.05 1.54
C GLY A 182 -15.79 -8.34 1.93
N LYS A 183 -16.77 -7.71 1.27
CA LYS A 183 -18.21 -7.99 1.47
C LYS A 183 -18.68 -9.29 0.84
N LYS A 184 -18.16 -9.68 -0.33
CA LYS A 184 -18.49 -10.97 -1.00
C LYS A 184 -17.95 -12.19 -0.26
N LEU A 185 -17.11 -11.96 0.76
CA LEU A 185 -16.44 -12.99 1.54
C LEU A 185 -17.08 -13.21 2.92
N ARG A 186 -18.16 -12.48 3.26
CA ARG A 186 -19.04 -12.71 4.42
C ARG A 186 -20.11 -13.73 4.08
#